data_AF-A0A392NLG0-F1
#
_entry.id   AF-A0A392NLG0-F1
#
_cell.length_a   1.000
_cell.length_b   1.000
_cell.length_c   1.000
_cell.angle_alpha   90.00
_cell.angle_beta   90.00
_cell.angle_gamma   90.00
#
_symmetry.space_group_name_H-M   'P 1'
#
loop_
_entity.id
_entity.type
_entity.pdbx_description
1 polymer ?
#
loop_
_entity_poly.entity_id
_entity_poly.type
_entity_poly.pdbx_seq_one_letter_code
_entity_poly.pdbx_strand_id
1 'polypeptide(L)'
;MHAAPMYIAETAPTPIRGQLISLKEFFIVIGIVAGYALGSLLVDTVAGWRYMFGISSPVAVIMGIGMWWLPASPRWLLLRAIQGKG
;
A
#
# COMPACT_ATOMS: atom_id res chain seq x y z
N MET A 1 0.09 4.38 -10.46
CA MET A 1 -0.56 3.80 -9.27
C MET A 1 -1.09 2.36 -9.48
N HIS A 2 -0.55 1.59 -10.45
CA HIS A 2 -1.09 0.25 -10.77
C HIS A 2 -0.21 -0.93 -10.32
N ALA A 3 0.93 -0.68 -9.66
CA ALA A 3 1.86 -1.74 -9.26
C ALA A 3 1.27 -2.67 -8.18
N ALA A 4 0.61 -2.11 -7.15
CA ALA A 4 -0.01 -2.90 -6.09
C ALA A 4 -1.15 -3.82 -6.58
N PRO A 5 -2.15 -3.33 -7.35
CA PRO A 5 -3.20 -4.22 -7.89
C PRO A 5 -2.64 -5.23 -8.90
N MET A 6 -1.61 -4.88 -9.67
CA MET A 6 -0.94 -5.81 -10.59
C MET A 6 -0.25 -6.94 -9.81
N TYR A 7 0.52 -6.60 -8.78
CA TYR A 7 1.16 -7.58 -7.92
C TYR A 7 0.13 -8.52 -7.26
N ILE A 8 -0.92 -7.96 -6.64
CA ILE A 8 -2.01 -8.76 -6.04
C ILE A 8 -2.68 -9.64 -7.09
N ALA A 9 -2.91 -9.14 -8.31
CA ALA A 9 -3.53 -9.92 -9.36
C ALA A 9 -2.65 -11.08 -9.87
N GLU A 10 -1.34 -10.96 -9.74
CA GLU A 10 -0.34 -11.96 -10.14
C GLU A 10 -0.03 -12.98 -9.05
N THR A 11 -0.18 -12.62 -7.77
CA THR A 11 0.08 -13.51 -6.63
C THR A 11 -1.16 -14.16 -6.04
N ALA A 12 -2.35 -13.55 -6.18
CA ALA A 12 -3.57 -14.02 -5.53
C ALA A 12 -4.28 -15.15 -6.28
N PRO A 13 -4.83 -16.16 -5.57
CA PRO A 13 -5.74 -17.15 -6.13
C PRO A 13 -7.00 -16.51 -6.74
N THR A 14 -7.46 -17.06 -7.86
CA THR A 14 -8.64 -16.60 -8.63
C THR A 14 -9.88 -16.27 -7.77
N PRO A 15 -10.30 -17.09 -6.78
CA PRO A 15 -11.53 -16.81 -6.02
C PRO A 15 -11.43 -15.61 -5.07
N ILE A 16 -10.25 -15.29 -4.53
CA ILE A 16 -10.09 -14.22 -3.51
C ILE A 16 -9.46 -12.94 -4.07
N ARG A 17 -9.03 -12.94 -5.34
CA ARG A 17 -8.37 -11.79 -5.97
C ARG A 17 -9.21 -10.52 -5.91
N GLY A 18 -10.52 -10.63 -6.16
CA GLY A 18 -11.43 -9.47 -6.08
C GLY A 18 -11.52 -8.91 -4.67
N GLN A 19 -11.59 -9.78 -3.66
CA GLN A 19 -11.64 -9.36 -2.25
C GLN A 19 -10.35 -8.65 -1.82
N LEU A 20 -9.18 -9.15 -2.22
CA LEU A 20 -7.89 -8.52 -1.89
C LEU A 20 -7.74 -7.14 -2.55
N ILE A 21 -8.24 -6.98 -3.79
CA ILE A 21 -8.23 -5.69 -4.48
C ILE A 21 -9.19 -4.70 -3.81
N SER A 22 -10.36 -5.14 -3.36
CA SER A 22 -11.28 -4.27 -2.61
C SER A 22 -10.74 -3.92 -1.23
N LEU A 23 -10.08 -4.88 -0.57
CA LEU A 23 -9.48 -4.68 0.74
C LEU A 23 -8.38 -3.60 0.72
N LYS A 24 -7.54 -3.56 -0.33
CA LYS A 24 -6.56 -2.46 -0.45
C LYS A 24 -7.24 -1.08 -0.59
N GLU A 25 -8.34 -0.98 -1.34
CA GLU A 25 -9.07 0.29 -1.49
C GLU A 25 -9.72 0.69 -0.17
N PHE A 26 -10.27 -0.28 0.55
CA PHE A 26 -10.84 -0.05 1.87
C PHE A 26 -9.81 0.59 2.83
N PHE A 27 -8.58 0.08 2.85
CA PHE A 27 -7.50 0.70 3.66
C PHE A 27 -7.11 2.10 3.18
N ILE A 28 -7.12 2.37 1.87
CA ILE A 28 -6.86 3.72 1.32
C ILE A 28 -7.94 4.69 1.81
N VAL A 29 -9.21 4.32 1.69
CA VAL A 29 -10.34 5.16 2.13
C VAL A 29 -10.29 5.40 3.65
N ILE A 30 -9.98 4.37 4.45
CA ILE A 30 -9.77 4.54 5.90
C ILE A 30 -8.68 5.56 6.18
N GLY A 31 -7.53 5.46 5.48
CA GLY A 31 -6.42 6.40 5.65
C GLY A 31 -6.82 7.84 5.34
N ILE A 32 -7.63 8.05 4.30
CA ILE A 32 -8.16 9.36 3.94
C ILE A 32 -9.09 9.90 5.04
N VAL A 33 -10.02 9.09 5.53
CA VAL A 33 -10.96 9.47 6.60
C VAL A 33 -10.20 9.81 7.89
N ALA A 34 -9.23 8.98 8.28
CA ALA A 34 -8.37 9.25 9.43
C ALA A 34 -7.56 10.54 9.25
N GLY A 35 -7.06 10.80 8.04
CA GLY A 35 -6.36 12.03 7.70
C GLY A 35 -7.23 13.27 7.87
N TYR A 36 -8.48 13.24 7.43
CA TYR A 36 -9.44 14.34 7.65
C TYR A 36 -9.81 14.51 9.12
N ALA A 37 -9.97 13.42 9.88
CA ALA A 37 -10.27 13.48 11.31
C ALA A 37 -9.11 14.07 12.13
N LEU A 38 -7.87 13.66 11.84
CA LEU A 38 -6.68 14.29 12.42
C LEU A 38 -6.53 15.74 11.96
N GLY A 39 -6.89 15.99 10.70
CA GLY A 39 -7.02 17.30 10.08
C GLY A 39 -7.83 18.28 10.91
N SER A 40 -9.06 17.88 11.27
CA SER A 40 -9.98 18.70 12.05
C SER A 40 -9.53 18.90 13.49
N LEU A 41 -8.92 17.89 14.12
CA LEU A 41 -8.44 17.98 15.50
C LEU A 41 -7.24 18.91 15.67
N LEU A 42 -6.38 19.02 14.65
CA LEU A 42 -5.13 19.79 14.69
C LEU A 42 -5.27 21.16 14.01
N VAL A 43 -6.46 21.55 13.58
CA VAL A 43 -6.69 22.81 12.85
C VAL A 43 -6.31 24.05 13.67
N ASP A 44 -6.58 24.02 14.98
CA ASP A 44 -6.33 25.15 15.90
C ASP A 44 -4.91 25.10 16.52
N THR A 45 -4.14 24.05 16.26
CA THR A 45 -2.77 23.93 16.79
C THR A 45 -1.74 24.66 15.95
N VAL A 46 -0.84 25.39 16.62
CA VAL A 46 0.31 26.04 15.99
C VAL A 46 1.19 24.98 15.30
N ALA A 47 1.37 25.11 13.99
CA ALA A 47 2.06 24.13 13.14
C ALA A 47 1.43 22.72 13.10
N GLY A 48 0.10 22.61 13.28
CA GLY A 48 -0.68 21.36 13.23
C GLY A 48 -0.38 20.47 12.01
N TRP A 49 -0.10 21.07 10.85
CA TRP A 49 0.26 20.35 9.62
C TRP A 49 1.48 19.42 9.79
N ARG A 50 2.46 19.78 10.64
CA ARG A 50 3.67 18.96 10.88
C ARG A 50 3.29 17.67 11.59
N TYR A 51 2.35 17.74 12.54
CA TYR A 51 1.87 16.58 13.27
C TYR A 51 1.01 15.67 12.38
N MET A 52 0.28 16.21 11.40
CA MET A 52 -0.44 15.39 10.41
C MET A 52 0.52 14.50 9.58
N PHE A 53 1.65 15.04 9.15
CA PHE A 53 2.71 14.24 8.49
C PHE A 53 3.44 13.33 9.47
N GLY A 54 3.68 13.80 10.70
CA GLY A 54 4.33 13.02 11.75
C GLY A 54 3.54 11.76 12.12
N ILE A 55 2.21 11.85 12.20
CA ILE A 55 1.33 10.72 12.56
C ILE A 55 1.20 9.71 11.40
N SER A 56 1.26 10.16 10.15
CA SER A 56 1.19 9.27 8.98
C SER A 56 2.53 8.59 8.66
N SER A 57 3.66 9.17 9.07
CA SER A 57 5.00 8.65 8.81
C SER A 57 5.23 7.21 9.32
N PRO A 58 4.85 6.83 10.55
CA PRO A 58 5.00 5.46 11.05
C PRO A 58 4.35 4.41 10.15
N VAL A 59 3.15 4.69 9.63
CA VAL A 59 2.42 3.76 8.76
C VAL A 59 3.18 3.55 7.45
N ALA A 60 3.71 4.62 6.87
CA ALA A 60 4.53 4.54 5.66
C ALA A 60 5.84 3.77 5.89
N VAL A 61 6.49 3.98 7.04
CA VAL A 61 7.72 3.24 7.42
C VAL A 61 7.46 1.76 7.59
N ILE A 62 6.37 1.39 8.28
CA ILE A 62 5.97 -0.02 8.47
C ILE A 62 5.71 -0.68 7.10
N MET A 63 4.98 0.00 6.20
CA MET A 63 4.78 -0.49 4.83
C MET A 63 6.11 -0.67 4.08
N GLY A 64 7.02 0.31 4.19
CA GLY A 64 8.33 0.25 3.54
C GLY A 64 9.17 -0.92 4.02
N ILE A 65 9.21 -1.17 5.32
CA ILE A 65 9.91 -2.33 5.90
C ILE A 65 9.25 -3.63 5.45
N GLY A 66 7.91 -3.70 5.43
CA GLY A 66 7.17 -4.87 4.99
C GLY A 66 7.44 -5.28 3.53
N MET A 67 7.81 -4.32 2.67
CA MET A 67 8.16 -4.62 1.28
C MET A 67 9.45 -5.44 1.13
N TRP A 68 10.36 -5.42 2.10
CA TRP A 68 11.60 -6.22 2.02
C TRP A 68 11.38 -7.73 2.09
N TRP A 69 10.26 -8.18 2.67
CA TRP A 69 9.90 -9.60 2.72
C TRP A 69 8.97 -10.04 1.60
N LEU A 70 8.53 -9.12 0.72
CA LEU A 70 7.66 -9.49 -0.39
C LEU A 70 8.46 -10.27 -1.45
N PRO A 71 8.04 -11.49 -1.82
CA PRO A 71 8.66 -12.21 -2.93
C PRO A 71 8.41 -11.47 -4.26
N ALA A 72 9.29 -11.64 -5.23
CA ALA A 72 9.06 -11.12 -6.58
C ALA A 72 7.81 -11.76 -7.22
N SER A 73 7.11 -11.04 -8.10
CA SER A 73 5.88 -11.57 -8.69
C SER A 73 6.17 -12.85 -9.50
N PRO A 74 5.37 -13.92 -9.36
CA PRO A 74 5.59 -15.19 -10.05
C PRO A 74 5.64 -15.05 -11.56
N ARG A 75 4.82 -14.14 -12.11
CA ARG A 75 4.80 -13.83 -13.54
C ARG A 75 6.09 -13.16 -13.99
N TRP A 76 6.64 -12.25 -13.19
CA TRP A 76 7.92 -11.60 -13.50
C TRP A 76 9.07 -12.62 -13.48
N LEU A 77 9.08 -13.53 -12.49
CA LEU A 77 10.04 -14.62 -12.43
C LEU A 77 9.94 -15.54 -13.65
N LEU A 78 8.73 -15.90 -14.08
CA LEU A 78 8.49 -16.71 -15.29
C LEU A 78 8.95 -15.98 -16.57
N LEU A 79 8.66 -14.69 -16.69
CA LEU A 79 9.06 -13.90 -17.86
C LEU A 79 10.58 -13.81 -17.97
N ARG A 80 11.27 -13.65 -16.83
CA ARG A 80 12.73 -13.59 -16.75
C ARG A 80 13.37 -14.94 -17.11
N ALA A 81 12.75 -16.06 -16.71
CA ALA A 81 13.18 -17.40 -17.11
C ALA A 81 13.04 -17.64 -18.62
N ILE A 82 11.92 -17.21 -19.23
CA ILE A 82 11.67 -17.36 -20.67
C ILE A 82 12.61 -16.48 -21.52
N GLN A 83 12.98 -15.29 -21.04
CA GLN A 83 13.86 -14.37 -21.77
C GLN A 83 15.36 -14.75 -21.72
N GLY A 84 15.72 -15.87 -21.09
CA GLY A 84 17.12 -16.35 -21.05
C GLY A 84 18.08 -15.42 -20.29
N LYS A 85 17.56 -14.53 -19.43
CA LYS A 85 18.36 -13.64 -18.55
C LYS A 85 18.41 -14.19 -17.12
N GLY A 86 18.80 -15.45 -17.02
CA GLY A 86 19.24 -16.09 -15.78
C GLY A 86 20.58 -15.54 -15.36
#